data_AF-A0A9K3PQG4-F1
#
_entry.id   AF-A0A9K3PQG4-F1
#
_cell.length_a   1.000
_cell.length_b   1.000
_cell.length_c   1.000
_cell.angle_alpha   90.00
_cell.angle_beta   90.00
_cell.angle_gamma   90.00
#
_symmetry.space_group_name_H-M   'P 1'
#
loop_
_entity.id
_entity.type
_entity.pdbx_description
1 polymer ?
#
loop_
_entity_poly.entity_id
_entity_poly.type
_entity_poly.pdbx_seq_one_letter_code
_entity_poly.pdbx_strand_id
1 'polypeptide(L)'
;MVLKPIDGTPLHSAYSFSFMRRGKSNNPKTEGDQGSPATTGTTPTTTSDPPPPEQKQETVHPYENSIKQISTVHTVEEFWETYNYLRRPNDLSYTTDYHCFREGVKPTWEDPANAKGGKWIVRLPKGLASRYWEEVVLALIGGQFPGVPEGEITGLVISIRHSEDILGIWNGNAADRDMVERLREAIKKVLLLPPHAYAAMEYKPHQNALADRSSFRNTQAWKPTSRQTTTDNQHSREKRSGSWGEREHPKPSAHGRAWR
;
A
#
# COMPACT_ATOMS: atom_id res chain seq x y z
N MET A 1 44.00 -9.82 -17.30
CA MET A 1 43.76 -8.55 -16.60
C MET A 1 42.69 -8.80 -15.56
N VAL A 2 43.02 -8.70 -14.28
CA VAL A 2 42.01 -8.69 -13.21
C VAL A 2 41.51 -7.25 -13.14
N LEU A 3 40.29 -6.99 -13.60
CA LEU A 3 39.67 -5.69 -13.44
C LEU A 3 39.52 -5.45 -11.95
N LYS A 4 40.08 -4.36 -11.43
CA LYS A 4 39.75 -3.91 -10.07
C LYS A 4 38.24 -3.65 -10.03
N PRO A 5 37.54 -4.06 -8.96
CA PRO A 5 36.16 -3.64 -8.77
C PRO A 5 36.11 -2.11 -8.86
N ILE A 6 35.24 -1.58 -9.70
CA ILE A 6 34.90 -0.17 -9.65
C ILE A 6 34.03 -0.02 -8.40
N ASP A 7 34.47 0.79 -7.45
CA ASP A 7 33.60 1.20 -6.34
C ASP A 7 32.43 1.97 -6.96
N GLY A 8 31.26 1.32 -7.03
CA GLY A 8 30.08 1.92 -7.64
C GLY A 8 29.58 3.15 -6.89
N THR A 9 28.74 3.93 -7.54
CA THR A 9 28.07 5.10 -6.94
C THR A 9 27.10 4.61 -5.85
N PRO A 10 27.31 4.94 -4.56
CA PRO A 10 26.50 4.40 -3.47
C PRO A 10 25.07 4.95 -3.50
N LEU A 11 24.12 4.09 -3.17
CA LEU A 11 22.73 4.48 -2.90
C LEU A 11 22.61 5.04 -1.48
N HIS A 12 21.62 5.92 -1.25
CA HIS A 12 21.29 6.41 0.09
C HIS A 12 20.85 5.29 1.02
N SER A 13 20.09 4.34 0.47
CA SER A 13 19.61 3.14 1.13
C SER A 13 19.80 1.94 0.19
N ALA A 14 20.17 0.79 0.74
CA ALA A 14 20.21 -0.46 -0.01
C ALA A 14 18.80 -1.06 -0.18
N TYR A 15 18.56 -1.74 -1.29
CA TYR A 15 17.27 -2.34 -1.62
C TYR A 15 17.40 -3.80 -2.07
N SER A 16 16.52 -4.66 -1.59
CA SER A 16 16.41 -6.06 -1.98
C SER A 16 15.27 -6.27 -2.98
N PHE A 17 15.60 -6.85 -4.14
CA PHE A 17 14.66 -7.30 -5.15
C PHE A 17 14.26 -8.74 -4.87
N SER A 18 12.97 -9.04 -4.94
CA SER A 18 12.45 -10.39 -4.82
C SER A 18 11.21 -10.60 -5.68
N PHE A 19 10.83 -11.85 -5.90
CA PHE A 19 9.60 -12.19 -6.59
C PHE A 19 8.85 -13.33 -5.91
N MET A 20 7.54 -13.37 -6.14
CA MET A 20 6.69 -14.47 -5.74
C MET A 20 5.75 -14.83 -6.88
N ARG A 21 5.54 -16.12 -7.13
CA ARG A 21 4.49 -16.59 -8.03
C ARG A 21 3.44 -17.32 -7.21
N ARG A 22 2.22 -16.79 -7.15
CA ARG A 22 1.14 -17.47 -6.43
C ARG A 22 0.68 -18.68 -7.24
N GLY A 23 0.88 -19.87 -6.69
CA GLY A 23 0.35 -21.11 -7.25
C GLY A 23 -1.18 -21.16 -7.18
N LYS A 24 -1.81 -21.99 -8.02
CA LYS A 24 -3.15 -22.50 -7.73
C LYS A 24 -2.99 -23.43 -6.52
N SER A 25 -3.73 -23.19 -5.44
CA SER A 25 -3.75 -24.10 -4.29
C SER A 25 -4.14 -25.50 -4.78
N ASN A 26 -3.21 -26.45 -4.74
CA ASN A 26 -3.54 -27.86 -4.83
C ASN A 26 -3.88 -28.31 -3.40
N ASN A 27 -5.18 -28.38 -3.11
CA ASN A 27 -5.65 -28.95 -1.85
C ASN A 27 -5.49 -30.48 -1.95
N PRO A 28 -4.70 -31.16 -1.10
CA PRO A 28 -4.69 -32.61 -1.06
C PRO A 28 -6.06 -33.08 -0.56
N LYS A 29 -6.71 -33.99 -1.30
CA LYS A 29 -7.91 -34.68 -0.83
C LYS A 29 -7.50 -35.58 0.34
N THR A 30 -8.06 -35.33 1.52
CA THR A 30 -8.00 -36.27 2.64
C THR A 30 -8.92 -37.44 2.31
N GLU A 31 -8.32 -38.58 1.94
CA GLU A 31 -9.00 -39.87 2.01
C GLU A 31 -9.14 -40.26 3.48
N GLY A 32 -10.37 -40.60 3.86
CA GLY A 32 -10.70 -41.04 5.21
C GLY A 32 -10.25 -42.48 5.43
N ASP A 33 -9.93 -42.79 6.68
CA ASP A 33 -9.91 -44.17 7.13
C ASP A 33 -10.61 -44.30 8.48
N GLN A 34 -11.38 -45.37 8.60
CA GLN A 34 -12.27 -45.72 9.69
C GLN A 34 -11.52 -46.54 10.74
N GLY A 35 -11.83 -46.36 12.03
CA GLY A 35 -11.44 -47.33 13.07
C GLY A 35 -11.57 -46.83 14.52
N SER A 36 -12.69 -47.18 15.16
CA SER A 36 -12.84 -47.34 16.62
C SER A 36 -12.89 -48.85 16.94
N PRO A 37 -12.89 -49.39 18.19
CA PRO A 37 -13.15 -48.74 19.50
C PRO A 37 -12.36 -49.23 20.77
N ALA A 38 -12.56 -48.52 21.90
CA ALA A 38 -12.55 -48.89 23.35
C ALA A 38 -11.30 -49.58 23.97
N THR A 39 -10.83 -49.30 25.21
CA THR A 39 -11.48 -49.64 26.52
C THR A 39 -10.68 -49.09 27.74
N THR A 40 -11.40 -48.60 28.77
CA THR A 40 -11.17 -48.55 30.25
C THR A 40 -9.86 -48.07 30.95
N GLY A 41 -10.02 -47.30 32.04
CA GLY A 41 -9.14 -47.33 33.23
C GLY A 41 -9.06 -46.02 34.06
N THR A 42 -9.29 -46.09 35.37
CA THR A 42 -9.51 -44.96 36.30
C THR A 42 -8.32 -44.73 37.28
N THR A 43 -7.81 -43.48 37.42
CA THR A 43 -7.14 -42.77 38.59
C THR A 43 -5.87 -43.35 39.30
N PRO A 44 -5.12 -42.59 40.16
CA PRO A 44 -4.88 -41.13 40.32
C PRO A 44 -3.41 -40.68 40.66
N THR A 45 -3.18 -39.35 40.69
CA THR A 45 -2.13 -38.54 41.41
C THR A 45 -0.63 -38.67 41.05
N THR A 46 0.04 -37.56 40.72
CA THR A 46 1.22 -36.97 41.43
C THR A 46 1.75 -35.73 40.67
N THR A 47 2.01 -34.68 41.45
CA THR A 47 2.71 -33.41 41.17
C THR A 47 3.93 -33.53 40.23
N SER A 48 4.03 -32.66 39.22
CA SER A 48 5.33 -32.19 38.68
C SER A 48 5.17 -30.87 37.92
N ASP A 49 6.21 -30.05 38.08
CA ASP A 49 6.51 -28.68 37.65
C ASP A 49 5.81 -28.05 36.43
N PRO A 50 5.71 -26.70 36.38
CA PRO A 50 5.29 -26.01 35.17
C PRO A 50 6.33 -26.21 34.06
N PRO A 51 5.90 -26.43 32.81
CA PRO A 51 6.82 -26.62 31.69
C PRO A 51 7.66 -25.36 31.44
N PRO A 52 8.89 -25.49 30.88
CA PRO A 52 9.73 -24.36 30.53
C PRO A 52 8.99 -23.44 29.54
N PRO A 53 9.29 -22.13 29.50
CA PRO A 53 8.68 -21.22 28.53
C PRO A 53 8.96 -21.73 27.12
N GLU A 54 7.89 -22.16 26.46
CA GLU A 54 7.87 -22.61 25.08
C GLU A 54 8.43 -21.47 24.22
N GLN A 55 9.63 -21.67 23.67
CA GLN A 55 10.14 -20.78 22.63
C GLN A 55 9.14 -20.84 21.49
N LYS A 56 8.35 -19.77 21.32
CA LYS A 56 7.46 -19.60 20.17
C LYS A 56 8.32 -19.74 18.91
N GLN A 57 8.32 -20.93 18.32
CA GLN A 57 8.75 -21.10 16.94
C GLN A 57 7.84 -20.20 16.13
N GLU A 58 8.38 -19.09 15.64
CA GLU A 58 7.68 -18.24 14.68
C GLU A 58 7.25 -19.14 13.53
N THR A 59 5.93 -19.35 13.43
CA THR A 59 5.35 -20.14 12.35
C THR A 59 5.50 -19.34 11.07
N VAL A 60 6.63 -19.53 10.38
CA VAL A 60 6.92 -18.90 9.09
C VAL A 60 5.76 -19.20 8.15
N HIS A 61 5.01 -18.16 7.80
CA HIS A 61 3.76 -18.30 7.05
C HIS A 61 4.06 -18.84 5.64
N PRO A 62 3.20 -19.70 5.05
CA PRO A 62 3.41 -20.26 3.69
C PRO A 62 3.67 -19.20 2.59
N TYR A 63 3.23 -17.96 2.83
CA TYR A 63 3.51 -16.80 1.99
C TYR A 63 4.99 -16.44 1.94
N GLU A 64 5.66 -16.38 3.09
CA GLU A 64 7.07 -15.98 3.18
C GLU A 64 7.97 -16.97 2.44
N ASN A 65 7.68 -18.28 2.57
CA ASN A 65 8.36 -19.34 1.85
C ASN A 65 8.20 -19.25 0.32
N SER A 66 7.20 -18.50 -0.16
CA SER A 66 6.94 -18.33 -1.60
C SER A 66 7.71 -17.14 -2.20
N ILE A 67 8.31 -16.28 -1.36
CA ILE A 67 9.11 -15.14 -1.79
C ILE A 67 10.55 -15.60 -2.05
N LYS A 68 11.06 -15.31 -3.24
CA LYS A 68 12.42 -15.64 -3.66
C LYS A 68 13.21 -14.36 -3.89
N GLN A 69 14.26 -14.16 -3.10
CA GLN A 69 15.18 -13.05 -3.30
C GLN A 69 15.93 -13.20 -4.63
N ILE A 70 16.13 -12.09 -5.32
CA ILE A 70 16.88 -11.98 -6.58
C ILE A 70 18.26 -11.41 -6.28
N SER A 71 18.32 -10.23 -5.69
CA SER A 71 19.55 -9.54 -5.30
C SER A 71 19.28 -8.46 -4.25
N THR A 72 20.34 -7.98 -3.62
CA THR A 72 20.36 -6.73 -2.85
C THR A 72 21.35 -5.80 -3.54
N VAL A 73 20.97 -4.53 -3.71
CA VAL A 73 21.77 -3.52 -4.40
C VAL A 73 22.11 -2.37 -3.46
N HIS A 74 23.37 -1.98 -3.45
CA HIS A 74 23.96 -0.92 -2.62
C HIS A 74 24.50 0.23 -3.47
N THR A 75 24.72 -0.02 -4.76
CA THR A 75 25.23 0.97 -5.72
C THR A 75 24.31 1.07 -6.95
N VAL A 76 24.45 2.17 -7.70
CA VAL A 76 23.74 2.38 -8.97
C VAL A 76 24.13 1.32 -10.00
N GLU A 77 25.37 0.88 -9.99
CA GLU A 77 25.92 -0.14 -10.88
C GLU A 77 25.36 -1.52 -10.55
N GLU A 78 25.29 -1.90 -9.26
CA GLU A 78 24.61 -3.13 -8.83
C GLU A 78 23.12 -3.12 -9.19
N PHE A 79 22.48 -1.95 -9.10
CA PHE A 79 21.11 -1.77 -9.56
C PHE A 79 20.98 -2.09 -11.05
N TRP A 80 21.80 -1.49 -11.91
CA TRP A 80 21.72 -1.75 -13.35
C TRP A 80 22.16 -3.16 -13.72
N GLU A 81 23.13 -3.74 -13.02
CA GLU A 81 23.52 -5.14 -13.15
C GLU A 81 22.38 -6.08 -12.79
N THR A 82 21.55 -5.76 -11.79
CA THR A 82 20.35 -6.53 -11.50
C THR A 82 19.25 -6.27 -12.54
N TYR A 83 18.88 -5.00 -12.70
CA TYR A 83 17.65 -4.57 -13.35
C TYR A 83 17.65 -4.87 -14.84
N ASN A 84 18.80 -4.79 -15.51
CA ASN A 84 18.92 -5.06 -16.95
C ASN A 84 18.59 -6.52 -17.33
N TYR A 85 18.71 -7.46 -16.38
CA TYR A 85 18.38 -8.87 -16.61
C TYR A 85 17.02 -9.28 -16.01
N LEU A 86 16.30 -8.35 -15.38
CA LEU A 86 14.93 -8.61 -14.94
C LEU A 86 13.98 -8.65 -16.14
N ARG A 87 13.08 -9.64 -16.13
CA ARG A 87 11.92 -9.66 -17.00
C ARG A 87 11.06 -8.44 -16.69
N ARG A 88 10.64 -7.70 -17.72
CA ARG A 88 9.77 -6.53 -17.51
C ARG A 88 8.43 -6.97 -16.93
N PRO A 89 7.79 -6.18 -16.04
CA PRO A 89 6.50 -6.52 -15.43
C PRO A 89 5.42 -6.98 -16.42
N ASN A 90 5.31 -6.34 -17.59
CA ASN A 90 4.36 -6.72 -18.64
C ASN A 90 4.62 -8.12 -19.24
N ASP A 91 5.85 -8.64 -19.13
CA ASP A 91 6.27 -9.93 -19.70
C ASP A 91 6.26 -11.07 -18.67
N LEU A 92 5.80 -10.78 -17.45
CA LEU A 92 5.66 -11.77 -16.38
C LEU A 92 4.36 -12.56 -16.55
N SER A 93 4.37 -13.81 -16.05
CA SER A 93 3.13 -14.56 -15.94
C SER A 93 2.15 -13.88 -14.98
N TYR A 94 0.85 -14.02 -15.24
CA TYR A 94 -0.17 -13.66 -14.26
C TYR A 94 0.10 -14.34 -12.91
N THR A 95 -0.36 -13.67 -11.84
CA THR A 95 -0.16 -14.07 -10.44
C THR A 95 1.29 -13.98 -9.95
N THR A 96 2.17 -13.33 -10.72
CA THR A 96 3.51 -12.93 -10.26
C THR A 96 3.45 -11.58 -9.54
N ASP A 97 4.21 -11.48 -8.46
CA ASP A 97 4.50 -10.28 -7.71
C ASP A 97 6.02 -10.02 -7.74
N TYR A 98 6.42 -8.79 -8.07
CA TYR A 98 7.78 -8.30 -7.83
C TYR A 98 7.77 -7.36 -6.63
N HIS A 99 8.84 -7.42 -5.84
CA HIS A 99 9.03 -6.58 -4.66
C HIS A 99 10.41 -5.93 -4.72
N CYS A 100 10.48 -4.68 -4.31
CA CYS A 100 11.71 -3.92 -4.07
C CYS A 100 11.56 -3.26 -2.70
N PHE A 101 12.22 -3.78 -1.68
CA PHE A 101 12.12 -3.32 -0.29
C PHE A 101 13.47 -2.88 0.21
N ARG A 102 13.50 -1.98 1.20
CA ARG A 102 14.75 -1.64 1.87
C ARG A 102 15.43 -2.91 2.40
N GLU A 103 16.74 -2.96 2.34
CA GLU A 103 17.49 -4.10 2.85
C GLU A 103 17.09 -4.41 4.30
N GLY A 104 16.88 -5.69 4.59
CA GLY A 104 16.43 -6.17 5.91
C GLY A 104 14.93 -6.05 6.17
N VAL A 105 14.16 -5.38 5.29
CA VAL A 105 12.70 -5.31 5.39
C VAL A 105 12.05 -6.36 4.50
N LYS A 106 11.32 -7.30 5.10
CA LYS A 106 10.59 -8.32 4.34
C LYS A 106 9.30 -7.72 3.75
N PRO A 107 8.88 -8.14 2.54
CA PRO A 107 7.63 -7.68 1.92
C PRO A 107 6.40 -8.38 2.52
N THR A 108 6.31 -8.37 3.85
CA THR A 108 5.29 -9.02 4.66
C THR A 108 4.73 -8.01 5.67
N TRP A 109 3.53 -8.25 6.18
CA TRP A 109 2.87 -7.34 7.14
C TRP A 109 3.33 -7.59 8.57
N GLU A 110 3.95 -8.74 8.82
CA GLU A 110 4.54 -9.18 10.08
C GLU A 110 5.88 -8.50 10.35
N ASP A 111 6.57 -8.05 9.29
CA ASP A 111 7.83 -7.32 9.42
C ASP A 111 7.64 -6.07 10.32
N PRO A 112 8.51 -5.84 11.32
CA PRO A 112 8.38 -4.71 12.24
C PRO A 112 8.26 -3.34 11.54
N ALA A 113 8.93 -3.16 10.39
CA ALA A 113 8.86 -1.92 9.62
C ALA A 113 7.50 -1.74 8.92
N ASN A 114 6.76 -2.82 8.69
CA ASN A 114 5.46 -2.79 8.00
C ASN A 114 4.27 -2.99 8.96
N ALA A 115 4.46 -3.53 10.16
CA ALA A 115 3.37 -3.95 11.05
C ALA A 115 2.38 -2.82 11.43
N LYS A 116 2.86 -1.57 11.48
CA LYS A 116 2.05 -0.36 11.75
C LYS A 116 1.79 0.48 10.50
N GLY A 117 2.25 -0.01 9.36
CA GLY A 117 2.25 0.68 8.09
C GLY A 117 0.97 0.53 7.30
N GLY A 118 1.05 0.99 6.06
CA GLY A 118 0.04 0.77 5.05
C GLY A 118 0.63 0.86 3.66
N LYS A 119 -0.27 0.81 2.68
CA LYS A 119 0.13 0.93 1.28
C LYS A 119 -0.80 1.81 0.49
N TRP A 120 -0.20 2.62 -0.38
CA TRP A 120 -0.88 3.23 -1.51
C TRP A 120 -1.04 2.20 -2.62
N ILE A 121 -2.24 2.14 -3.19
CA ILE A 121 -2.63 1.20 -4.24
C ILE A 121 -2.98 2.02 -5.48
N VAL A 122 -2.25 1.76 -6.57
CA VAL A 122 -2.52 2.32 -7.89
C VAL A 122 -2.87 1.16 -8.82
N ARG A 123 -4.10 1.19 -9.34
CA ARG A 123 -4.56 0.23 -10.35
C ARG A 123 -4.20 0.73 -11.73
N LEU A 124 -3.51 -0.12 -12.49
CA LEU A 124 -2.95 0.19 -13.79
C LEU A 124 -3.67 -0.63 -14.86
N PRO A 125 -4.20 0.02 -15.92
CA PRO A 125 -4.54 -0.67 -17.15
C PRO A 125 -3.37 -1.51 -17.66
N LYS A 126 -3.70 -2.60 -18.37
CA LYS A 126 -2.69 -3.46 -18.98
C LYS A 126 -1.77 -2.70 -19.92
N GLY A 127 -0.50 -3.10 -19.94
CA GLY A 127 0.55 -2.48 -20.74
C GLY A 127 1.31 -1.35 -20.02
N LEU A 128 0.81 -0.84 -18.89
CA LEU A 128 1.44 0.28 -18.19
C LEU A 128 2.36 -0.15 -17.02
N ALA A 129 2.31 -1.42 -16.60
CA ALA A 129 2.99 -1.88 -15.40
C ALA A 129 4.51 -1.69 -15.47
N SER A 130 5.15 -2.02 -16.60
CA SER A 130 6.60 -1.88 -16.76
C SER A 130 7.09 -0.45 -16.58
N ARG A 131 6.39 0.51 -17.20
CA ARG A 131 6.75 1.93 -17.11
C ARG A 131 6.62 2.43 -15.67
N TYR A 132 5.46 2.26 -15.05
CA TYR A 132 5.23 2.80 -13.71
C TYR A 132 6.06 2.09 -12.64
N TRP A 133 6.35 0.80 -12.80
CA TRP A 133 7.30 0.10 -11.94
C TRP A 133 8.70 0.72 -12.04
N GLU A 134 9.22 0.93 -13.26
CA GLU A 134 10.53 1.55 -13.48
C GLU A 134 10.64 2.94 -12.88
N GLU A 135 9.65 3.82 -13.13
CA GLU A 135 9.62 5.19 -12.59
C GLU A 135 9.70 5.21 -11.05
N VAL A 136 8.93 4.34 -10.37
CA VAL A 136 8.97 4.29 -8.90
C VAL A 136 10.27 3.69 -8.38
N VAL A 137 10.78 2.62 -9.01
CA VAL A 137 12.04 2.00 -8.58
C VAL A 137 13.20 2.99 -8.73
N LEU A 138 13.29 3.70 -9.86
CA LEU A 138 14.31 4.73 -10.08
C LEU A 138 14.18 5.88 -9.08
N ALA A 139 12.95 6.34 -8.80
CA ALA A 139 12.73 7.36 -7.78
C ALA A 139 13.11 6.87 -6.37
N LEU A 140 12.90 5.59 -6.08
CA LEU A 140 13.21 5.00 -4.78
C LEU A 140 14.72 4.93 -4.54
N ILE A 141 15.47 4.31 -5.47
CA ILE A 141 16.93 4.19 -5.34
C ILE A 141 17.63 5.56 -5.46
N GLY A 142 17.04 6.50 -6.20
CA GLY A 142 17.55 7.85 -6.37
C GLY A 142 17.17 8.81 -5.25
N GLY A 143 16.37 8.39 -4.26
CA GLY A 143 15.91 9.25 -3.17
C GLY A 143 15.00 10.41 -3.62
N GLN A 144 14.25 10.22 -4.72
CA GLN A 144 13.48 11.28 -5.41
C GLN A 144 12.00 11.35 -4.97
N PHE A 145 11.70 11.10 -3.70
CA PHE A 145 10.36 11.29 -3.13
C PHE A 145 10.26 12.63 -2.40
N PRO A 146 9.75 13.70 -3.05
CA PRO A 146 9.83 15.05 -2.51
C PRO A 146 9.03 15.18 -1.21
N GLY A 147 9.72 15.63 -0.15
CA GLY A 147 9.13 15.89 1.16
C GLY A 147 8.88 14.66 2.02
N VAL A 148 9.13 13.46 1.50
CA VAL A 148 9.03 12.20 2.26
C VAL A 148 10.38 11.92 2.93
N PRO A 149 10.43 11.73 4.26
CA PRO A 149 11.67 11.40 4.95
C PRO A 149 12.25 10.06 4.50
N GLU A 150 13.58 9.94 4.60
CA GLU A 150 14.24 8.65 4.39
C GLU A 150 13.71 7.61 5.39
N GLY A 151 13.52 6.38 4.91
CA GLY A 151 13.01 5.26 5.70
C GLY A 151 11.49 5.23 5.88
N GLU A 152 10.75 6.29 5.53
CA GLU A 152 9.28 6.27 5.56
C GLU A 152 8.73 5.23 4.58
N ILE A 153 9.27 5.20 3.35
CA ILE A 153 8.93 4.17 2.36
C ILE A 153 9.68 2.89 2.69
N THR A 154 8.95 1.82 2.96
CA THR A 154 9.53 0.52 3.29
C THR A 154 9.78 -0.33 2.05
N GLY A 155 8.94 -0.18 1.02
CA GLY A 155 9.14 -0.85 -0.25
C GLY A 155 8.03 -0.64 -1.27
N LEU A 156 8.18 -1.34 -2.39
CA LEU A 156 7.33 -1.30 -3.57
C LEU A 156 6.95 -2.72 -3.99
N VAL A 157 5.71 -2.89 -4.42
CA VAL A 157 5.19 -4.14 -5.00
C VAL A 157 4.53 -3.84 -6.34
N ILE A 158 4.83 -4.62 -7.38
CA ILE A 158 4.00 -4.70 -8.58
C ILE A 158 3.40 -6.09 -8.69
N SER A 159 2.07 -6.14 -8.80
CA SER A 159 1.26 -7.34 -8.81
C SER A 159 0.61 -7.52 -10.18
N ILE A 160 1.06 -8.53 -10.93
CA ILE A 160 0.56 -8.83 -12.27
C ILE A 160 -0.71 -9.68 -12.15
N ARG A 161 -1.86 -9.17 -12.60
CA ARG A 161 -3.15 -9.88 -12.53
C ARG A 161 -3.79 -10.03 -13.90
N HIS A 162 -4.98 -10.61 -13.97
CA HIS A 162 -5.65 -10.86 -15.25
C HIS A 162 -6.24 -9.57 -15.84
N SER A 163 -7.02 -8.82 -15.04
CA SER A 163 -7.76 -7.64 -15.50
C SER A 163 -6.94 -6.35 -15.53
N GLU A 164 -6.17 -6.10 -14.47
CA GLU A 164 -5.39 -4.89 -14.23
C GLU A 164 -4.12 -5.25 -13.48
N ASP A 165 -3.10 -4.42 -13.54
CA ASP A 165 -1.91 -4.58 -12.72
C ASP A 165 -1.97 -3.63 -11.52
N ILE A 166 -1.41 -4.03 -10.39
CA ILE A 166 -1.54 -3.29 -9.14
C ILE A 166 -0.16 -2.90 -8.63
N LEU A 167 0.10 -1.60 -8.58
CA LEU A 167 1.30 -1.03 -7.98
C LEU A 167 1.00 -0.63 -6.52
N GLY A 168 1.84 -1.09 -5.60
CA GLY A 168 1.70 -0.88 -4.17
C GLY A 168 2.93 -0.23 -3.56
N ILE A 169 2.83 0.99 -3.06
CA ILE A 169 3.92 1.69 -2.35
C ILE A 169 3.65 1.59 -0.85
N TRP A 170 4.58 1.00 -0.09
CA TRP A 170 4.42 0.71 1.33
C TRP A 170 5.15 1.73 2.19
N ASN A 171 4.55 2.12 3.31
CA ASN A 171 5.16 3.03 4.27
C ASN A 171 4.98 2.53 5.72
N GLY A 172 5.88 2.95 6.60
CA GLY A 172 6.00 2.36 7.94
C GLY A 172 4.95 2.79 8.96
N ASN A 173 4.23 3.89 8.71
CA ASN A 173 3.25 4.43 9.66
C ASN A 173 1.94 4.86 9.00
N ALA A 174 0.88 4.07 9.19
CA ALA A 174 -0.45 4.42 8.70
C ALA A 174 -1.23 5.40 9.59
N ALA A 175 -0.78 5.66 10.82
CA ALA A 175 -1.47 6.56 11.74
C ALA A 175 -1.16 8.04 11.47
N ASP A 176 0.01 8.33 10.87
CA ASP A 176 0.38 9.69 10.47
C ASP A 176 -0.31 10.08 9.16
N ARG A 177 -1.50 10.67 9.28
CA ARG A 177 -2.29 11.08 8.10
C ARG A 177 -1.63 12.15 7.25
N ASP A 178 -0.84 13.04 7.87
CA ASP A 178 -0.15 14.10 7.15
C ASP A 178 1.00 13.51 6.32
N MET A 179 1.70 12.52 6.86
CA MET A 179 2.72 11.78 6.12
C MET A 179 2.10 10.92 5.00
N VAL A 180 0.98 10.25 5.27
CA VAL A 180 0.25 9.47 4.25
C VAL A 180 -0.20 10.36 3.09
N GLU A 181 -0.73 11.55 3.37
CA GLU A 181 -1.10 12.53 2.34
C GLU A 181 0.13 13.07 1.62
N ARG A 182 1.22 13.35 2.33
CA ARG A 182 2.45 13.82 1.70
C ARG A 182 3.04 12.79 0.74
N LEU A 183 3.03 11.52 1.14
CA LEU A 183 3.46 10.40 0.29
C LEU A 183 2.57 10.27 -0.95
N ARG A 184 1.25 10.47 -0.82
CA ARG A 184 0.32 10.53 -1.96
C ARG A 184 0.77 11.58 -2.99
N GLU A 185 1.05 12.80 -2.53
CA GLU A 185 1.48 13.90 -3.39
C GLU A 185 2.85 13.63 -4.03
N ALA A 186 3.78 13.00 -3.30
CA ALA A 186 5.06 12.57 -3.84
C ALA A 186 4.89 11.51 -4.95
N ILE A 187 4.06 10.48 -4.72
CA ILE A 187 3.78 9.43 -5.71
C ILE A 187 3.19 10.03 -6.99
N LYS A 188 2.25 10.97 -6.87
CA LYS A 188 1.65 11.65 -8.04
C LYS A 188 2.69 12.37 -8.90
N LYS A 189 3.65 13.04 -8.26
CA LYS A 189 4.73 13.76 -8.94
C LYS A 189 5.70 12.80 -9.63
N VAL A 190 6.12 11.75 -8.93
CA VAL A 190 7.02 10.71 -9.48
C VAL A 190 6.38 10.03 -10.68
N LEU A 191 5.11 9.64 -10.58
CA LEU A 191 4.45 8.91 -11.64
C LEU A 191 3.91 9.78 -12.78
N LEU A 192 3.93 11.11 -12.64
CA LEU A 192 3.31 12.04 -13.59
C LEU A 192 1.89 11.58 -13.99
N LEU A 193 1.12 11.10 -13.00
CA LEU A 193 -0.21 10.55 -13.28
C LEU A 193 -1.11 11.67 -13.81
N PRO A 194 -2.01 11.39 -14.78
CA PRO A 194 -2.95 12.39 -15.22
C PRO A 194 -3.92 12.74 -14.07
N PRO A 195 -4.45 13.97 -14.01
CA PRO A 195 -5.26 14.43 -12.87
C PRO A 195 -6.44 13.52 -12.50
N HIS A 196 -7.07 12.86 -13.47
CA HIS A 196 -8.17 11.92 -13.22
C HIS A 196 -7.73 10.65 -12.48
N ALA A 197 -6.48 10.20 -12.65
CA ALA A 197 -5.96 9.03 -11.96
C ALA A 197 -5.65 9.31 -10.48
N TYR A 198 -5.52 10.58 -10.09
CA TYR A 198 -5.31 10.97 -8.69
C TYR A 198 -6.45 10.55 -7.78
N ALA A 199 -7.69 10.66 -8.26
CA ALA A 199 -8.88 10.31 -7.47
C ALA A 199 -9.01 8.80 -7.23
N ALA A 200 -8.38 7.98 -8.07
CA ALA A 200 -8.44 6.52 -8.00
C ALA A 200 -7.37 5.90 -7.09
N MET A 201 -6.42 6.70 -6.56
CA MET A 201 -5.44 6.21 -5.60
C MET A 201 -6.11 5.89 -4.26
N GLU A 202 -5.90 4.67 -3.80
CA GLU A 202 -6.49 4.14 -2.58
C GLU A 202 -5.39 3.86 -1.54
N TYR A 203 -5.70 4.08 -0.27
CA TYR A 203 -4.77 3.76 0.81
C TYR A 203 -5.38 2.67 1.69
N LYS A 204 -4.58 1.67 2.07
CA LYS A 204 -5.01 0.60 2.97
C LYS A 204 -3.96 0.32 4.04
N PRO A 205 -4.27 0.57 5.33
CA PRO A 205 -3.45 0.09 6.45
C PRO A 205 -3.28 -1.43 6.41
N HIS A 206 -2.11 -1.94 6.77
CA HIS A 206 -1.85 -3.38 6.74
C HIS A 206 -2.76 -4.15 7.71
N GLN A 207 -3.04 -3.57 8.89
CA GLN A 207 -3.99 -4.14 9.86
C GLN A 207 -5.40 -4.37 9.27
N ASN A 208 -5.89 -3.45 8.44
CA ASN A 208 -7.18 -3.62 7.76
C ASN A 208 -7.10 -4.72 6.69
N ALA A 209 -5.98 -4.85 5.98
CA ALA A 209 -5.79 -5.92 5.01
C ALA A 209 -5.81 -7.31 5.67
N LEU A 210 -5.36 -7.40 6.92
CA LEU A 210 -5.37 -8.62 7.71
C LEU A 210 -6.74 -8.99 8.22
N ALA A 211 -7.46 -8.02 8.78
CA ALA A 211 -8.84 -8.20 9.18
C ALA A 211 -9.70 -8.69 8.00
N ASP A 212 -9.48 -8.12 6.81
CA ASP A 212 -10.19 -8.49 5.58
C ASP A 212 -9.70 -9.81 4.93
N ARG A 213 -8.57 -10.36 5.39
CA ARG A 213 -7.81 -11.42 4.69
C ARG A 213 -7.61 -11.11 3.20
N SER A 214 -7.44 -9.82 2.87
CA SER A 214 -7.38 -9.34 1.49
C SER A 214 -6.55 -8.08 1.36
N SER A 215 -5.57 -8.15 0.47
CA SER A 215 -4.70 -7.03 0.12
C SER A 215 -5.38 -5.94 -0.73
N PHE A 216 -6.47 -6.25 -1.44
CA PHE A 216 -7.03 -5.36 -2.48
C PHE A 216 -8.56 -5.25 -2.49
N ARG A 217 -9.27 -5.97 -1.60
CA ARG A 217 -10.72 -5.79 -1.39
C ARG A 217 -10.97 -4.74 -0.32
N ASN A 218 -12.17 -4.14 -0.33
CA ASN A 218 -12.62 -3.15 0.65
C ASN A 218 -11.67 -1.94 0.81
N THR A 219 -10.91 -1.65 -0.24
CA THR A 219 -10.07 -0.46 -0.30
C THR A 219 -10.96 0.75 -0.59
N GLN A 220 -10.62 1.91 -0.02
CA GLN A 220 -11.38 3.14 -0.21
C GLN A 220 -10.52 4.18 -0.90
N ALA A 221 -11.12 4.91 -1.85
CA ALA A 221 -10.51 6.09 -2.43
C ALA A 221 -10.17 7.06 -1.29
N TRP A 222 -8.92 7.53 -1.28
CA TRP A 222 -8.50 8.38 -0.19
C TRP A 222 -9.17 9.76 -0.28
N LYS A 223 -9.74 10.18 0.85
CA LYS A 223 -10.36 11.49 1.00
C LYS A 223 -9.40 12.42 1.74
N PRO A 224 -8.98 13.55 1.12
CA PRO A 224 -8.22 14.58 1.82
C PRO A 224 -9.03 15.05 3.03
N THR A 225 -8.36 15.31 4.14
CA THR A 225 -9.00 15.97 5.27
C THR A 225 -9.38 17.38 4.81
N SER A 226 -10.67 17.70 4.74
CA SER A 226 -11.10 19.08 4.53
C SER A 226 -10.56 19.91 5.68
N ARG A 227 -9.63 20.84 5.42
CA ARG A 227 -9.34 21.90 6.40
C ARG A 227 -10.65 22.62 6.63
N GLN A 228 -11.24 22.47 7.81
CA GLN A 228 -12.26 23.39 8.28
C GLN A 228 -11.59 24.75 8.37
N THR A 229 -11.80 25.59 7.37
CA THR A 229 -11.69 27.04 7.57
C THR A 229 -12.78 27.39 8.58
N THR A 230 -12.39 27.51 9.85
CA THR A 230 -13.16 28.23 10.84
C THR A 230 -13.23 29.68 10.37
N THR A 231 -14.22 30.01 9.56
CA THR A 231 -14.67 31.39 9.45
C THR A 231 -15.36 31.70 10.78
N ASP A 232 -14.60 32.29 11.70
CA ASP A 232 -15.13 33.00 12.86
C ASP A 232 -16.04 34.11 12.32
N ASN A 233 -17.33 33.81 12.19
CA ASN A 233 -18.34 34.80 11.88
C ASN A 233 -18.95 35.29 13.19
N GLN A 234 -18.14 35.96 14.02
CA GLN A 234 -18.66 36.85 15.04
C GLN A 234 -19.04 38.16 14.37
N HIS A 235 -20.28 38.26 13.88
CA HIS A 235 -20.95 39.54 13.77
C HIS A 235 -22.32 39.50 14.44
N SER A 236 -22.45 40.49 15.32
CA SER A 236 -23.48 40.80 16.28
C SER A 236 -24.91 40.59 15.79
N ARG A 237 -25.66 39.88 16.63
CA ARG A 237 -27.11 39.81 16.63
C ARG A 237 -27.66 41.12 17.21
N GLU A 238 -27.98 42.10 16.36
CA GLU A 238 -28.72 43.29 16.79
C GLU A 238 -30.20 43.18 16.36
N LYS A 239 -31.06 43.04 17.37
CA LYS A 239 -32.51 43.08 17.24
C LYS A 239 -32.94 44.52 16.95
N ARG A 240 -33.71 44.76 15.88
CA ARG A 240 -34.62 45.90 15.81
C ARG A 240 -36.03 45.43 15.44
N SER A 241 -36.88 45.48 16.46
CA SER A 241 -38.34 45.48 16.38
C SER A 241 -38.83 46.78 15.76
N GLY A 242 -39.83 46.70 14.89
CA GLY A 242 -40.54 47.87 14.37
C GLY A 242 -41.64 47.48 13.38
N SER A 243 -42.83 47.21 13.90
CA SER A 243 -44.09 47.08 13.17
C SER A 243 -44.71 48.46 13.00
N TRP A 244 -45.14 48.86 11.78
CA TRP A 244 -46.26 49.79 11.52
C TRP A 244 -46.67 49.76 10.03
N GLY A 245 -47.95 49.44 9.78
CA GLY A 245 -48.84 50.20 8.89
C GLY A 245 -48.87 49.93 7.38
N GLU A 246 -49.83 49.09 6.96
CA GLU A 246 -50.74 49.19 5.79
C GLU A 246 -50.42 50.13 4.60
N ARG A 247 -50.45 49.59 3.37
CA ARG A 247 -51.53 49.84 2.38
C ARG A 247 -51.39 49.00 1.10
N GLU A 248 -52.54 48.73 0.51
CA GLU A 248 -52.82 47.79 -0.58
C GLU A 248 -52.38 48.23 -2.01
N HIS A 249 -52.37 47.22 -2.89
CA HIS A 249 -52.20 47.08 -4.36
C HIS A 249 -52.83 48.18 -5.28
N PRO A 250 -52.59 48.22 -6.63
CA PRO A 250 -52.20 47.14 -7.57
C PRO A 250 -51.22 47.45 -8.72
N LYS A 251 -50.85 46.39 -9.48
CA LYS A 251 -50.11 46.39 -10.78
C LYS A 251 -50.94 47.01 -11.91
N PRO A 252 -50.30 47.42 -13.03
CA PRO A 252 -50.40 46.55 -14.22
C PRO A 252 -49.14 46.43 -15.10
N SER A 253 -48.95 45.20 -15.59
CA SER A 253 -48.49 44.75 -16.92
C SER A 253 -47.97 45.77 -17.96
N ALA A 254 -46.76 45.52 -18.51
CA ALA A 254 -46.52 45.06 -19.90
C ALA A 254 -45.18 45.57 -20.50
N HIS A 255 -44.69 44.83 -21.51
CA HIS A 255 -43.59 45.13 -22.46
C HIS A 255 -42.19 44.74 -21.91
N GLY A 256 -41.52 43.68 -22.35
CA GLY A 256 -41.48 43.10 -23.69
C GLY A 256 -40.54 43.91 -24.58
N ARG A 257 -39.24 43.57 -24.59
CA ARG A 257 -38.35 43.62 -25.76
C ARG A 257 -36.94 43.12 -25.41
N ALA A 258 -36.56 42.04 -26.07
CA ALA A 258 -35.20 41.57 -26.25
C ALA A 258 -34.54 42.32 -27.41
N TRP A 259 -33.25 42.62 -27.30
CA TRP A 259 -32.27 42.79 -28.39
C TRP A 259 -30.89 42.47 -27.79
N ARG A 260 -30.26 41.39 -28.27
CA ARG A 260 -29.03 41.37 -29.12
C ARG A 260 -27.76 41.70 -28.35
#